data_AF-A0A2V7U765-F1
#
_entry.id   AF-A0A2V7U765-F1
#
_cell.length_a   1.000
_cell.length_b   1.000
_cell.length_c   1.000
_cell.angle_alpha   90.00
_cell.angle_beta   90.00
_cell.angle_gamma   90.00
#
_symmetry.space_group_name_H-M   'P 1'
#
loop_
_entity.id
_entity.type
_entity.pdbx_description
1 polymer ?
#
loop_
_entity_poly.entity_id
_entity_poly.type
_entity_poly.pdbx_seq_one_letter_code
_entity_poly.pdbx_strand_id
1 'polypeptide(L)' 'MTVAELRARLGTASPPERTRLLGKILREARDTDVWRFTSPSEVSRLWPELSPHLGRRRAFWEFLLRQWRELNLLEA' A
#
# COMPACT_ATOMS: atom_id res chain seq x y z
N MET A 1 6.87 -9.12 -14.78
CA MET A 1 6.79 -7.66 -14.68
C MET A 1 7.98 -7.16 -13.91
N THR A 2 8.80 -6.30 -14.50
CA THR A 2 9.92 -5.64 -13.84
C THR A 2 9.42 -4.56 -12.86
N VAL A 3 10.30 -4.07 -11.99
CA VAL A 3 9.98 -2.95 -11.08
C VAL A 3 9.57 -1.69 -11.87
N ALA A 4 10.22 -1.44 -13.01
CA ALA A 4 9.91 -0.29 -13.86
C ALA A 4 8.52 -0.41 -14.51
N GLU A 5 8.20 -1.59 -15.05
CA GLU A 5 6.87 -1.87 -15.62
C GLU A 5 5.77 -1.76 -14.57
N LEU A 6 6.02 -2.23 -13.35
CA LEU A 6 5.05 -2.12 -12.25
C LEU A 6 4.76 -0.66 -11.89
N ARG A 7 5.80 0.19 -11.84
CA ARG A 7 5.63 1.64 -11.62
C ARG A 7 4.81 2.30 -12.73
N ALA A 8 5.14 2.01 -13.99
CA ALA A 8 4.41 2.53 -15.13
C ALA A 8 2.93 2.08 -15.10
N ARG A 9 2.68 0.83 -14.71
CA ARG A 9 1.33 0.29 -14.59
C ARG A 9 0.55 0.93 -13.45
N LEU A 10 1.16 1.15 -12.29
CA LEU A 10 0.52 1.86 -11.17
C LEU A 10 0.10 3.30 -11.52
N GLY A 11 0.84 3.96 -12.42
CA GLY A 11 0.52 5.31 -12.88
C GLY A 11 -0.61 5.39 -13.91
N THR A 12 -0.92 4.29 -14.59
CA THR A 12 -1.92 4.24 -15.69
C THR A 12 -3.10 3.30 -15.40
N ALA A 13 -3.05 2.53 -14.31
CA ALA A 13 -4.08 1.59 -13.92
C ALA A 13 -5.37 2.30 -13.52
N SER A 14 -6.50 1.64 -13.81
CA SER A 14 -7.79 2.06 -13.24
C SER A 14 -7.76 1.97 -11.72
N PRO A 15 -8.60 2.71 -10.98
CA PRO A 15 -8.59 2.68 -9.52
C PRO A 15 -8.71 1.26 -8.93
N PRO A 16 -9.61 0.37 -9.41
CA PRO A 16 -9.68 -1.01 -8.89
C PRO A 16 -8.43 -1.83 -9.16
N GLU A 17 -7.84 -1.70 -10.36
CA GLU A 17 -6.61 -2.42 -10.70
C GLU A 17 -5.43 -1.91 -9.86
N ARG A 18 -5.36 -0.60 -9.65
CA ARG A 18 -4.34 0.04 -8.83
C ARG A 18 -4.40 -0.48 -7.39
N THR A 19 -5.57 -0.52 -6.78
CA THR A 19 -5.76 -1.09 -5.43
C THR A 19 -5.34 -2.55 -5.36
N ARG A 20 -5.70 -3.36 -6.37
CA ARG A 20 -5.27 -4.77 -6.44
C ARG A 20 -3.75 -4.92 -6.52
N LEU A 21 -3.08 -4.08 -7.32
CA LEU A 21 -1.62 -4.08 -7.47
C LEU A 21 -0.93 -3.61 -6.19
N LEU A 22 -1.40 -2.54 -5.56
CA LEU A 22 -0.88 -2.07 -4.27
C LEU A 22 -1.08 -3.12 -3.17
N GLY A 23 -2.24 -3.78 -3.11
CA GLY A 23 -2.49 -4.88 -2.19
C GLY A 23 -1.51 -6.04 -2.40
N LYS A 24 -1.14 -6.35 -3.65
CA LYS A 24 -0.10 -7.34 -3.95
C LYS A 24 1.28 -6.89 -3.42
N ILE A 25 1.64 -5.64 -3.66
CA ILE A 25 2.91 -5.07 -3.21
C ILE A 25 3.03 -5.10 -1.68
N LEU A 26 1.98 -4.69 -0.96
CA LEU A 26 1.93 -4.71 0.51
C LEU A 26 2.04 -6.14 1.10
N ARG A 27 1.66 -7.18 0.35
CA ARG A 27 1.82 -8.57 0.79
C ARG A 27 3.23 -9.12 0.58
N GLU A 28 3.88 -8.72 -0.52
CA GLU A 28 5.04 -9.42 -1.08
C GLU A 28 6.35 -8.64 -0.92
N ALA A 29 6.30 -7.30 -0.91
CA ALA A 29 7.50 -6.48 -0.79
C ALA A 29 8.06 -6.52 0.63
N ARG A 30 9.38 -6.32 0.74
CA ARG A 30 10.00 -5.96 2.02
C ARG A 30 9.42 -4.62 2.47
N ASP A 31 9.23 -4.47 3.77
CA ASP A 31 8.53 -3.31 4.35
C ASP A 31 9.19 -1.97 3.94
N THR A 32 10.50 -1.94 3.70
CA THR A 32 11.23 -0.75 3.21
C THR A 32 11.06 -0.49 1.71
N ASP A 33 10.90 -1.55 0.91
CA ASP A 33 10.79 -1.43 -0.55
C ASP A 33 9.37 -1.07 -0.99
N VAL A 34 8.37 -1.26 -0.13
CA VAL A 34 6.98 -0.90 -0.40
C VAL A 34 6.84 0.59 -0.72
N TRP A 35 7.61 1.45 -0.02
CA TRP A 35 7.57 2.91 -0.17
C TRP A 35 8.18 3.40 -1.48
N ARG A 36 8.81 2.50 -2.23
CA ARG A 36 9.19 2.79 -3.61
C ARG A 36 7.94 2.96 -4.48
N PHE A 37 6.81 2.33 -4.17
CA PHE A 37 5.62 2.24 -5.02
C PHE A 37 4.42 3.04 -4.52
N THR A 38 4.43 3.47 -3.26
CA THR A 38 3.33 4.15 -2.58
C THR A 38 3.87 4.93 -1.38
N SER A 39 3.00 5.64 -0.66
CA SER A 39 3.36 6.35 0.58
C SER A 39 2.50 5.89 1.75
N PRO A 40 2.96 6.08 3.01
CA PRO A 40 2.15 5.84 4.20
C PRO A 40 0.76 6.51 4.14
N SER A 41 0.70 7.78 3.76
CA SER A 41 -0.55 8.53 3.64
C SER A 41 -1.46 7.95 2.57
N GLU A 42 -0.93 7.55 1.42
CA GLU A 42 -1.71 6.92 0.36
C GLU A 42 -2.29 5.57 0.82
N VAL A 43 -1.48 4.71 1.43
CA VAL A 43 -1.94 3.41 1.95
C VAL A 43 -3.00 3.60 3.03
N SER A 44 -2.83 4.60 3.90
CA SER A 44 -3.83 4.95 4.92
C SER A 44 -5.15 5.42 4.29
N ARG A 45 -5.09 6.26 3.26
CA ARG A 45 -6.26 6.79 2.53
C ARG A 45 -7.05 5.68 1.84
N LEU A 46 -6.33 4.75 1.19
CA LEU A 46 -6.90 3.62 0.45
C LEU A 46 -7.12 2.37 1.33
N TRP A 47 -6.97 2.50 2.65
CA TRP A 47 -7.02 1.36 3.55
C TRP A 47 -8.32 0.55 3.47
N PRO A 48 -9.52 1.16 3.34
CA PRO A 48 -10.76 0.41 3.19
C PRO A 48 -10.75 -0.52 1.98
N GLU A 49 -10.21 -0.09 0.84
CA GLU A 49 -10.14 -0.91 -0.36
C GLU A 49 -8.94 -1.87 -0.36
N LEU A 50 -7.82 -1.51 0.29
CA LEU A 50 -6.61 -2.34 0.33
C LEU A 50 -6.73 -3.51 1.31
N SER A 51 -7.28 -3.27 2.50
CA SER A 51 -7.28 -4.23 3.61
C SER A 51 -7.88 -5.62 3.28
N PRO A 52 -8.94 -5.76 2.45
CA PRO A 52 -9.46 -7.07 2.05
C PRO A 52 -8.46 -7.89 1.24
N HIS A 53 -7.53 -7.23 0.55
CA HIS A 53 -6.52 -7.88 -0.27
C HIS A 53 -5.30 -8.36 0.54
N LEU A 54 -5.12 -7.98 1.80
CA LEU A 54 -3.84 -8.19 2.50
C LEU A 54 -3.69 -9.55 3.17
N GLY A 55 -4.78 -10.30 3.35
CA GLY A 55 -4.76 -11.62 3.98
C GLY A 55 -4.01 -11.60 5.33
N ARG A 56 -3.04 -12.50 5.52
CA ARG A 56 -2.26 -12.62 6.76
C ARG A 56 -1.44 -11.37 7.13
N ARG A 57 -1.05 -10.55 6.14
CA ARG A 57 -0.29 -9.30 6.36
C ARG A 57 -1.17 -8.15 6.83
N ARG A 58 -2.50 -8.29 6.80
CA ARG A 58 -3.44 -7.23 7.20
C ARG A 58 -3.15 -6.71 8.61
N ALA A 59 -3.04 -7.60 9.59
CA ALA A 59 -2.87 -7.20 11.00
C ALA A 59 -1.58 -6.39 11.24
N PHE A 60 -0.49 -6.75 10.55
CA PHE A 60 0.77 -6.00 10.59
C PHE A 60 0.58 -4.57 10.07
N TRP A 61 -0.02 -4.42 8.88
CA TRP A 61 -0.26 -3.11 8.28
C TRP A 61 -1.26 -2.28 9.08
N GLU A 62 -2.29 -2.91 9.63
CA GLU A 62 -3.28 -2.26 10.49
C GLU A 62 -2.64 -1.70 11.76
N PHE A 63 -1.78 -2.49 12.40
CA PHE A 63 -0.97 -2.05 13.54
C PHE A 63 -0.07 -0.87 13.16
N LEU A 64 0.71 -0.98 12.09
CA LEU A 64 1.65 0.05 11.67
C LEU A 64 0.96 1.38 11.32
N LEU A 65 -0.10 1.32 10.50
CA LEU A 65 -0.87 2.52 10.12
C LEU A 65 -1.54 3.17 11.32
N ARG A 66 -2.04 2.38 12.27
CA ARG A 66 -2.60 2.89 13.52
C ARG A 66 -1.54 3.66 14.32
N GLN A 67 -0.35 3.11 14.49
CA GLN A 67 0.74 3.79 15.21
C GLN A 67 1.14 5.11 14.51
N TRP A 68 1.21 5.13 13.18
CA TRP A 68 1.52 6.36 12.46
C TRP A 68 0.45 7.43 12.57
N ARG A 69 -0.83 7.06 12.63
CA ARG A 69 -1.93 8.00 12.93
C ARG A 69 -1.79 8.58 14.33
N GLU A 70 -1.57 7.73 15.33
CA GLU A 70 -1.41 8.16 16.73
C GLU A 70 -0.22 9.10 16.94
N LEU A 71 0.85 8.92 16.15
CA LEU A 71 2.04 9.77 16.17
C LEU A 71 1.99 10.99 15.24
N ASN A 72 0.86 11.24 14.55
CA ASN A 72 0.71 12.30 13.54
C ASN A 72 1.77 12.27 12.43
N LEU A 73 2.18 11.07 12.01
CA LEU A 73 3.19 10.85 10.95
C LEU A 73 2.56 10.70 9.55
N LEU A 74 1.23 10.83 9.45
CA LEU A 74 0.52 10.77 8.17
C LEU A 74 0.13 12.19 7.75
N GLU A 75 0.64 12.60 6.60
CA GLU A 75 0.22 13.84 5.94
C GLU A 75 -1.23 13.73 5.43
N ALA A 76 -1.96 14.85 5.43
CA ALA A 76 -3.35 14.97 4.96
C ALA A 76 -3.49 14.77 3.44
#